data_AF-A0AAV3U066-F1
#
_entry.id   AF-A0AAV3U066-F1
#
_cell.length_a   1.000
_cell.length_b   1.000
_cell.length_c   1.000
_cell.angle_alpha   90.00
_cell.angle_beta   90.00
_cell.angle_gamma   90.00
#
_symmetry.space_group_name_H-M   'P 1'
#
loop_
_entity.id
_entity.type
_entity.pdbx_description
1 polymer ?
#
loop_
_entity_poly.entity_id
_entity_poly.type
_entity_poly.pdbx_seq_one_letter_code
_entity_poly.pdbx_strand_id
1 'polypeptide(L)'
;MEVVEGKVKKYTSVTKNRVQFELVAKDGVFELFIDQSWVMDVGDVLVIAGQKDKTGKFYAYAYSNQSKNVRGWNYVNYFSLAFLVGMAVFGFLVYFTLASVFMRSNTSALIFIAIGLVAVYFFLRNPLSESLMYLKSKSAICS
;
A
#
# COMPACT_ATOMS: atom_id res chain seq x y z
N MET A 1 -3.67 1.46 -11.98
CA MET A 1 -4.08 2.34 -10.87
C MET A 1 -4.53 3.65 -11.48
N GLU A 2 -5.71 4.12 -11.14
CA GLU A 2 -6.30 5.35 -11.71
C GLU A 2 -6.45 6.39 -10.60
N VAL A 3 -6.18 7.65 -10.93
CA VAL A 3 -6.42 8.80 -10.05
C VAL A 3 -7.58 9.59 -10.62
N VAL A 4 -8.54 9.91 -9.76
CA VAL A 4 -9.76 10.63 -10.12
C VAL A 4 -9.91 11.82 -9.20
N GLU A 5 -10.28 12.95 -9.77
CA GLU A 5 -10.58 14.17 -9.03
C GLU A 5 -12.04 14.57 -9.28
N GLY A 6 -12.73 15.03 -8.25
CA GLY A 6 -14.09 15.52 -8.40
C GLY A 6 -14.71 16.05 -7.12
N LYS A 7 -15.82 16.76 -7.29
CA LYS A 7 -16.63 17.30 -6.20
C LYS A 7 -17.63 16.25 -5.70
N VAL A 8 -17.77 16.08 -4.39
CA VAL A 8 -18.72 15.13 -3.80
C VAL A 8 -20.15 15.58 -4.08
N LYS A 9 -20.92 14.73 -4.75
CA LYS A 9 -22.35 14.93 -5.02
C LYS A 9 -23.20 14.38 -3.88
N LYS A 10 -22.88 13.16 -3.43
CA LYS A 10 -23.60 12.41 -2.39
C LYS A 10 -22.62 11.43 -1.76
N TYR A 11 -22.82 11.11 -0.49
CA TYR A 11 -22.17 10.00 0.17
C TYR A 11 -23.12 9.24 1.09
N THR A 12 -22.79 7.98 1.34
CA THR A 12 -23.46 7.08 2.28
C THR A 12 -22.38 6.42 3.13
N SER A 13 -22.41 6.68 4.44
CA SER A 13 -21.56 5.99 5.41
C SER A 13 -21.97 4.53 5.52
N VAL A 14 -21.07 3.60 5.22
CA VAL A 14 -21.28 2.17 5.48
C VAL A 14 -20.73 1.82 6.85
N THR A 15 -19.49 2.23 7.13
CA THR A 15 -18.84 2.15 8.45
C THR A 15 -17.91 3.36 8.65
N LYS A 16 -17.27 3.47 9.82
CA LYS A 16 -16.26 4.52 10.09
C LYS A 16 -15.09 4.51 9.09
N ASN A 17 -14.82 3.36 8.49
CA ASN A 17 -13.65 3.10 7.65
C ASN A 17 -14.06 2.82 6.18
N ARG A 18 -15.36 2.84 5.89
CA ARG A 18 -15.93 2.51 4.58
C ARG A 18 -17.04 3.48 4.22
N VAL A 19 -16.89 4.15 3.08
CA VAL A 19 -17.88 5.10 2.57
C VAL A 19 -18.10 4.88 1.09
N GLN A 20 -19.35 5.00 0.66
CA GLN A 20 -19.72 5.03 -0.74
C GLN A 20 -20.10 6.44 -1.12
N PHE A 21 -19.63 6.93 -2.25
CA PHE A 21 -19.87 8.30 -2.68
C PHE A 21 -19.92 8.42 -4.21
N GLU A 22 -20.51 9.51 -4.67
CA GLU A 22 -20.66 9.88 -6.07
C GLU A 22 -19.98 11.23 -6.31
N LEU A 23 -19.40 11.40 -7.49
CA LEU A 23 -18.75 12.65 -7.90
C LEU A 23 -19.60 13.36 -8.95
N VAL A 24 -19.61 14.70 -8.94
CA VAL A 24 -20.43 15.50 -9.87
C VAL A 24 -20.02 15.31 -11.34
N ALA A 25 -18.73 15.15 -11.62
CA ALA A 25 -18.19 15.08 -12.99
C ALA A 25 -17.89 13.65 -13.47
N LYS A 26 -18.17 12.63 -12.66
CA LYS A 26 -17.98 11.23 -13.04
C LYS A 26 -19.17 10.39 -12.59
N ASP A 27 -19.83 9.79 -13.58
CA ASP A 27 -20.87 8.80 -13.32
C ASP A 27 -20.24 7.50 -12.79
N GLY A 28 -20.76 7.05 -11.65
CA GLY A 28 -20.34 5.83 -10.99
C GLY A 28 -20.36 5.94 -9.47
N VAL A 29 -20.50 4.80 -8.82
CA VAL A 29 -20.38 4.70 -7.37
C VAL A 29 -18.94 4.37 -7.02
N PHE A 30 -18.34 5.25 -6.22
CA PHE A 30 -17.00 5.09 -5.68
C PHE A 30 -17.11 4.51 -4.27
N GLU A 31 -16.29 3.53 -3.97
CA GLU A 31 -16.21 2.93 -2.64
C GLU A 31 -14.80 3.14 -2.09
N LEU A 32 -14.70 3.89 -1.00
CA LEU A 32 -13.46 4.13 -0.28
C LEU A 32 -13.37 3.19 0.92
N PHE A 33 -12.23 2.53 1.04
CA PHE A 33 -11.89 1.68 2.18
C PHE A 33 -10.52 2.06 2.72
N ILE A 34 -10.49 2.66 3.92
CA ILE A 34 -9.29 3.20 4.56
C ILE A 34 -9.23 2.77 6.02
N ASP A 35 -8.04 2.75 6.62
CA ASP A 35 -7.90 2.31 8.02
C ASP A 35 -8.34 3.36 9.04
N GLN A 36 -8.33 4.62 8.61
CA GLN A 36 -8.69 5.78 9.41
C GLN A 36 -10.14 6.20 9.15
N SER A 37 -10.69 7.06 10.03
CA SER A 37 -11.99 7.66 9.75
C SER A 37 -11.92 8.60 8.54
N TRP A 38 -12.87 8.46 7.63
CA TRP A 38 -12.99 9.36 6.49
C TRP A 38 -13.63 10.69 6.92
N VAL A 39 -13.24 11.78 6.25
CA VAL A 39 -13.75 13.13 6.49
C VAL A 39 -14.10 13.76 5.15
N MET A 40 -15.39 13.77 4.81
CA MET A 40 -15.90 14.40 3.60
C MET A 40 -17.33 14.90 3.82
N ASP A 41 -17.67 16.01 3.18
CA ASP A 41 -19.02 16.52 3.07
C ASP A 41 -19.44 16.70 1.61
N VAL A 42 -20.75 16.84 1.39
CA VAL A 42 -21.28 17.18 0.07
C VAL A 42 -20.71 18.54 -0.36
N GLY A 43 -20.14 18.57 -1.56
CA GLY A 43 -19.48 19.75 -2.10
C GLY A 43 -17.98 19.84 -1.85
N ASP A 44 -17.38 18.95 -1.04
CA ASP A 44 -15.91 18.89 -0.91
C ASP A 44 -15.26 18.44 -2.23
N VAL A 45 -14.05 18.91 -2.48
CA VAL A 45 -13.21 18.46 -3.61
C VAL A 45 -12.31 17.33 -3.15
N LEU A 46 -12.47 16.16 -3.77
CA LEU A 46 -11.71 14.95 -3.46
C LEU A 46 -10.81 14.56 -4.63
N VAL A 47 -9.59 14.13 -4.28
CA VAL A 47 -8.70 13.37 -5.15
C VAL A 47 -8.62 11.96 -4.60
N ILE A 48 -8.95 10.96 -5.40
CA ILE A 48 -8.99 9.55 -5.01
C ILE A 48 -8.08 8.74 -5.92
N ALA A 49 -7.40 7.74 -5.35
CA ALA A 49 -6.57 6.81 -6.09
C ALA A 49 -7.06 5.38 -5.85
N GLY A 50 -7.24 4.64 -6.93
CA GLY A 50 -7.92 3.35 -6.87
C GLY A 50 -7.87 2.54 -8.14
N GLN A 51 -8.79 1.58 -8.22
CA GLN A 51 -8.96 0.71 -9.36
C GLN A 51 -10.44 0.45 -9.62
N LYS A 52 -10.80 0.46 -10.91
CA LYS A 52 -12.11 0.05 -11.37
C LYS A 52 -12.15 -1.46 -11.55
N ASP A 53 -13.17 -2.09 -11.00
CA ASP A 53 -13.45 -3.51 -11.18
C ASP A 53 -14.21 -3.75 -12.49
N LYS A 54 -14.24 -5.01 -12.95
CA LYS A 54 -14.95 -5.44 -14.17
C LYS A 54 -16.45 -5.15 -14.11
N THR A 55 -17.00 -5.05 -12.91
CA THR A 55 -18.39 -4.65 -12.63
C THR A 55 -18.67 -3.16 -12.84
N GLY A 56 -17.63 -2.36 -13.09
CA GLY A 56 -17.72 -0.92 -13.25
C GLY A 56 -17.63 -0.14 -11.95
N LYS A 57 -17.57 -0.81 -10.79
CA LYS A 57 -17.39 -0.19 -9.48
C LYS A 57 -15.96 0.29 -9.28
N PHE A 58 -15.77 1.49 -8.72
CA PHE A 58 -14.44 2.03 -8.42
C PHE A 58 -14.10 1.83 -6.95
N TYR A 59 -13.03 1.08 -6.67
CA TYR A 59 -12.50 0.89 -5.33
C TYR A 59 -11.34 1.86 -5.09
N ALA A 60 -11.53 2.81 -4.19
CA ALA A 60 -10.53 3.77 -3.77
C ALA A 60 -9.77 3.24 -2.55
N TYR A 61 -8.44 3.22 -2.66
CA TYR A 61 -7.52 2.81 -1.59
C TYR A 61 -6.88 4.00 -0.88
N ALA A 62 -6.90 5.17 -1.50
CA ALA A 62 -6.45 6.41 -0.91
C ALA A 62 -7.32 7.58 -1.36
N TYR A 63 -7.46 8.58 -0.50
CA TYR A 63 -8.12 9.84 -0.81
C TYR A 63 -7.42 11.04 -0.17
N SER A 64 -7.61 12.19 -0.79
CA SER A 64 -7.23 13.50 -0.28
C SER A 64 -8.44 14.42 -0.44
N ASN A 65 -8.91 14.96 0.68
CA ASN A 65 -9.91 16.03 0.69
C ASN A 65 -9.17 17.37 0.64
N GLN A 66 -9.21 18.02 -0.52
CA GLN A 66 -8.54 19.31 -0.73
C GLN A 66 -9.23 20.42 0.07
N SER A 67 -10.55 20.37 0.23
CA SER A 67 -11.34 21.38 0.93
C SER A 67 -11.02 21.44 2.43
N LYS A 68 -10.65 20.29 3.02
CA LYS A 68 -10.36 20.17 4.47
C LYS A 68 -8.91 19.85 4.79
N ASN A 69 -8.06 19.70 3.78
CA ASN A 69 -6.67 19.29 3.89
C ASN A 69 -6.48 17.97 4.69
N VAL A 70 -7.42 17.02 4.53
CA VAL A 70 -7.37 15.70 5.17
C VAL A 70 -6.96 14.65 4.15
N ARG A 71 -6.11 13.72 4.57
CA ARG A 71 -5.65 12.60 3.74
C ARG A 71 -5.91 11.29 4.48
N GLY A 72 -6.29 10.26 3.74
CA GLY A 72 -6.39 8.91 4.29
C GLY A 72 -6.05 7.88 3.24
N TRP A 73 -5.42 6.80 3.67
CA TRP A 73 -5.04 5.70 2.82
C TRP A 73 -5.20 4.39 3.57
N ASN A 74 -5.32 3.31 2.82
CA ASN A 74 -5.28 1.97 3.35
C ASN A 74 -3.83 1.50 3.45
N TYR A 75 -3.33 1.33 4.67
CA TYR A 75 -2.12 0.57 4.91
C TYR A 75 -2.48 -0.91 4.76
N VAL A 76 -2.46 -1.38 3.51
CA VAL A 76 -2.31 -2.81 3.30
C VAL A 76 -0.98 -3.17 3.93
N ASN A 77 -1.05 -4.03 4.94
CA ASN A 77 0.05 -4.41 5.84
C ASN A 77 1.12 -5.26 5.11
N TYR A 78 1.60 -4.80 3.96
CA TYR A 78 2.71 -5.42 3.23
C TYR A 78 3.95 -5.50 4.12
N PHE A 79 4.12 -4.55 5.05
CA PHE A 79 5.19 -4.61 6.04
C PHE A 79 5.13 -5.88 6.89
N SER A 80 3.96 -6.32 7.35
CA SER A 80 3.87 -7.52 8.19
C SER A 80 4.13 -8.81 7.41
N LEU A 81 3.61 -8.93 6.19
CA LEU A 81 3.89 -10.09 5.34
C LEU A 81 5.36 -10.14 4.93
N ALA A 82 5.91 -9.01 4.51
CA ALA A 82 7.29 -8.91 4.08
C ALA A 82 8.24 -9.17 5.29
N PHE A 83 7.89 -8.69 6.48
CA PHE A 83 8.60 -8.99 7.72
C PHE A 83 8.55 -10.49 8.06
N LEU A 84 7.38 -11.15 7.95
CA LEU A 84 7.24 -12.59 8.18
C LEU A 84 8.08 -13.41 7.19
N VAL A 85 8.06 -13.07 5.91
CA VAL A 85 8.88 -13.73 4.88
C VAL A 85 10.37 -13.52 5.16
N GLY A 86 10.77 -12.29 5.52
CA GLY A 86 12.15 -11.98 5.91
C GLY A 86 12.61 -12.80 7.11
N MET A 87 11.78 -12.92 8.15
CA MET A 87 12.07 -13.74 9.33
C MET A 87 12.20 -15.23 8.99
N ALA A 88 11.34 -15.76 8.12
CA ALA A 88 11.42 -17.15 7.69
C ALA A 88 12.71 -17.44 6.91
N VAL A 89 13.09 -16.56 5.97
CA VAL A 89 14.35 -16.68 5.22
C VAL A 89 15.54 -16.58 6.15
N PHE A 90 15.54 -15.61 7.07
CA PHE A 90 16.62 -15.45 8.05
C PHE A 90 16.77 -16.68 8.95
N GLY A 91 15.65 -17.20 9.48
CA GLY A 91 15.64 -18.41 10.30
C GLY A 91 16.18 -19.63 9.53
N PHE A 92 15.80 -19.78 8.26
CA PHE A 92 16.31 -20.84 7.39
C PHE A 92 17.84 -20.75 7.20
N LEU A 93 18.37 -19.55 6.97
CA LEU A 93 19.81 -19.33 6.82
C LEU A 93 20.59 -19.63 8.10
N VAL A 94 20.09 -19.19 9.25
CA VAL A 94 20.70 -19.46 10.56
C VAL A 94 20.73 -20.95 10.84
N TYR A 95 19.61 -21.66 10.62
CA TYR A 95 19.52 -23.10 10.80
C TYR A 95 20.55 -23.85 9.94
N PHE A 96 20.63 -23.53 8.64
CA PHE A 96 21.58 -24.19 7.73
C PHE A 96 23.04 -23.88 8.04
N THR A 97 23.34 -22.66 8.52
CA THR A 97 24.70 -22.30 8.96
C THR A 97 25.10 -23.06 10.22
N LEU A 98 24.19 -23.22 11.19
CA LEU A 98 24.45 -24.02 12.38
C LEU A 98 24.61 -25.51 12.04
N ALA A 99 23.77 -26.03 11.13
CA ALA A 99 23.86 -27.42 10.66
C ALA A 99 25.17 -27.69 9.90
N SER A 100 25.65 -26.74 9.08
CA SER A 100 26.91 -26.91 8.33
C SER A 100 28.15 -26.87 9.22
N VAL A 101 28.13 -26.07 10.28
CA VAL A 101 29.17 -26.07 11.32
C VAL A 101 29.22 -27.42 12.02
N PHE A 102 28.06 -27.99 12.39
CA PHE A 102 27.97 -29.33 12.96
C PHE A 102 28.46 -30.42 12.00
N MET A 103 28.15 -30.31 10.71
CA MET A 103 28.63 -31.23 9.67
C MET A 103 30.08 -30.95 9.21
N ARG A 104 30.78 -29.98 9.83
CA ARG A 104 32.19 -29.64 9.58
C ARG A 104 32.50 -29.30 8.11
N SER A 105 31.54 -28.69 7.41
CA SER A 105 31.69 -28.29 6.00
C SER A 105 31.57 -26.76 5.84
N ASN A 106 32.71 -26.07 5.87
CA ASN A 106 32.76 -24.60 5.83
C ASN A 106 32.33 -23.99 4.47
N THR A 107 32.43 -24.75 3.37
CA THR A 107 32.02 -24.28 2.03
C THR A 107 30.52 -24.09 1.90
N SER A 108 29.73 -24.94 2.57
CA SER A 108 28.26 -24.81 2.54
C SER A 108 27.76 -23.57 3.29
N ALA A 109 28.38 -23.21 4.41
CA ALA A 109 28.04 -21.99 5.16
C ALA A 109 28.18 -20.70 4.32
N LEU A 110 29.27 -20.57 3.56
CA LEU A 110 29.51 -19.39 2.72
C LEU A 110 28.49 -19.24 1.59
N ILE A 111 28.06 -20.34 0.98
CA ILE A 111 27.04 -20.34 -0.07
C ILE A 111 25.69 -19.84 0.48
N PHE A 112 25.30 -20.30 1.67
CA PHE A 112 24.04 -19.84 2.29
C PHE A 112 24.08 -18.35 2.65
N ILE A 113 25.20 -17.85 3.20
CA ILE A 113 25.37 -16.42 3.48
C ILE A 113 25.22 -15.58 2.19
N ALA A 114 25.86 -16.01 1.10
CA ALA A 114 25.78 -15.31 -0.19
C ALA A 114 24.34 -15.27 -0.74
N ILE A 115 23.60 -16.39 -0.68
CA ILE A 115 22.19 -16.45 -1.09
C ILE A 115 21.33 -15.52 -0.24
N GLY A 116 21.58 -15.48 1.08
CA GLY A 116 20.86 -14.58 1.99
C GLY A 116 21.06 -13.10 1.68
N LEU A 117 22.30 -12.69 1.39
CA LEU A 117 22.59 -11.30 1.02
C LEU A 117 21.91 -10.90 -0.30
N VAL A 118 21.86 -11.79 -1.29
CA VAL A 118 21.14 -11.54 -2.55
C VAL A 118 19.64 -11.41 -2.32
N ALA A 119 19.04 -12.27 -1.49
CA ALA A 119 17.62 -12.19 -1.16
C ALA A 119 17.26 -10.87 -0.46
N VAL A 120 18.09 -10.42 0.49
CA VAL A 120 17.92 -9.11 1.17
C VAL A 120 18.02 -7.96 0.17
N TYR A 121 18.97 -7.99 -0.75
CA TYR A 121 19.13 -6.95 -1.78
C TYR A 121 17.87 -6.80 -2.66
N PHE A 122 17.31 -7.91 -3.15
CA PHE A 122 16.09 -7.88 -3.96
C PHE A 122 14.88 -7.40 -3.17
N PHE A 123 14.80 -7.79 -1.90
CA PHE A 123 13.70 -7.39 -1.03
C PHE A 123 13.71 -5.89 -0.74
N LEU A 124 14.89 -5.30 -0.50
CA LEU A 124 15.07 -3.85 -0.32
C LEU A 124 14.74 -3.04 -1.58
N ARG A 125 14.83 -3.66 -2.77
CA ARG A 125 14.56 -3.02 -4.07
C ARG A 125 13.08 -3.09 -4.49
N ASN A 126 12.17 -3.53 -3.64
CA ASN A 126 10.76 -3.69 -4.01
C ASN A 126 10.10 -2.37 -4.48
N PRO A 127 9.28 -2.42 -5.57
CA PRO A 127 8.68 -1.25 -6.24
C PRO A 127 7.58 -0.53 -5.43
N LEU A 128 7.18 -1.07 -4.27
CA LEU A 128 6.24 -0.42 -3.35
C LEU A 128 6.81 0.87 -2.71
N SER A 129 8.14 1.04 -2.71
CA SER A 129 8.78 2.29 -2.30
C SER A 129 8.57 3.42 -3.33
N GLU A 130 8.46 3.08 -4.62
CA GLU A 130 8.34 4.04 -5.71
C GLU A 130 6.92 4.64 -5.81
N SER A 131 5.88 3.84 -5.54
CA SER A 131 4.49 4.32 -5.52
C SER A 131 4.20 5.30 -4.38
N LEU A 132 4.86 5.13 -3.23
CA LEU A 132 4.83 6.08 -2.11
C LEU A 132 5.56 7.40 -2.45
N MET A 133 6.65 7.35 -3.21
CA MET A 133 7.33 8.57 -3.69
C MET A 133 6.47 9.35 -4.69
N TYR A 134 5.70 8.67 -5.55
CA TYR A 134 4.87 9.33 -6.56
C TYR A 134 3.75 10.20 -5.94
N LEU A 135 3.09 9.71 -4.88
CA LEU A 135 2.08 10.47 -4.15
C LEU A 135 2.70 11.64 -3.37
N LYS A 136 3.90 11.46 -2.81
CA LYS A 136 4.64 12.54 -2.13
C LYS A 136 5.05 13.65 -3.11
N SER A 137 5.51 13.27 -4.30
CA SER A 137 5.92 14.18 -5.38
C SER A 137 4.77 15.09 -5.86
N LYS A 138 3.58 14.54 -6.13
CA LYS A 138 2.44 15.37 -6.54
C LYS A 138 1.93 16.31 -5.44
N SER A 139 2.11 15.97 -4.17
CA SER A 139 1.70 16.82 -3.05
C SER A 139 2.61 18.03 -2.80
N ALA A 140 3.89 17.95 -3.20
CA ALA A 140 4.84 19.05 -3.05
C ALA A 140 4.66 20.16 -4.11
N ILE A 141 3.87 19.89 -5.15
CA ILE A 141 3.54 20.87 -6.21
C ILE A 141 2.32 21.73 -5.80
N CYS A 142 1.60 21.35 -4.74
CA CYS A 142 0.42 22.06 -4.24
C CYS A 142 0.63 22.75 -2.88
N SER A 143 1.88 22.86 -2.40
CA SER A 143 2.25 23.61 -1.19
C SER A 143 2.91 24.94 -1.54
#